data_AF-A0A661WXJ2-F1
#
_entry.id   AF-A0A661WXJ2-F1
#
_cell.length_a   1.000
_cell.length_b   1.000
_cell.length_c   1.000
_cell.angle_alpha   90.00
_cell.angle_beta   90.00
_cell.angle_gamma   90.00
#
_symmetry.space_group_name_H-M   'P 1'
#
loop_
_entity.id
_entity.type
_entity.pdbx_description
1 polymer ?
#
loop_
_entity_poly.entity_id
_entity_poly.type
_entity_poly.pdbx_seq_one_letter_code
_entity_poly.pdbx_strand_id
1 'polypeptide(L)'
;MYLILGIFIIGGYFSGILAEKLGLPKITGYILLGVLFSPSLFGFTLPERIKGMGIVTEIALSVIGFIAGGDLRIETVKRLGKSVFWITIAQALGAWLLVGSLVYFLFPLIVPVGKKELFIMALTLGAVSLPTAPAAIVAIIHEFRAKGPLTSTLLSVVILDDAVAIIATSISIAIAKSMVSSEAVSLWTEVSGSLVDIGAAVLIGVFVGFLSEKIIKYFRTDATLLLFVIGSIFFCTGLSNVLGTSYLLSNMIFGFFVANTFKLSDKYFKTIEEIEELLFVLFFTLAGAHFEV
;
A
#
# COMPACT_ATOMS: atom_id res chain seq x y z
N MET A 1 6.23 14.78 -19.73
CA MET A 1 6.34 14.12 -18.41
C MET A 1 6.45 15.16 -17.30
N TYR A 2 7.49 16.01 -17.27
CA TYR A 2 7.69 17.01 -16.22
C TYR A 2 6.52 17.98 -16.02
N LEU A 3 5.87 18.45 -17.10
CA LEU A 3 4.68 19.30 -16.99
C LEU A 3 3.55 18.61 -16.24
N ILE A 4 3.30 17.32 -16.53
CA ILE A 4 2.24 16.53 -15.88
C ILE A 4 2.59 16.34 -14.40
N LEU A 5 3.85 16.04 -14.07
CA LEU A 5 4.29 15.95 -12.67
C LEU A 5 4.12 17.28 -11.94
N GLY A 6 4.47 18.40 -12.56
CA GLY A 6 4.26 19.73 -11.98
C GLY A 6 2.78 20.03 -11.72
N ILE A 7 1.90 19.69 -12.68
CA ILE A 7 0.45 19.79 -12.52
C ILE A 7 -0.05 18.88 -11.40
N PHE A 8 0.43 17.64 -11.32
CA PHE A 8 0.01 16.70 -10.29
C PHE A 8 0.43 17.14 -8.90
N ILE A 9 1.66 17.63 -8.74
CA ILE A 9 2.15 18.13 -7.44
C ILE A 9 1.39 19.40 -7.04
N ILE A 10 1.41 20.43 -7.87
CA ILE A 10 0.85 21.74 -7.52
C ILE A 10 -0.69 21.69 -7.55
N GLY A 11 -1.25 21.21 -8.65
CA GLY A 11 -2.69 21.07 -8.83
C GLY A 11 -3.28 20.08 -7.84
N GLY A 12 -2.59 18.97 -7.55
CA GLY A 12 -3.04 17.98 -6.57
C GLY A 12 -3.08 18.57 -5.17
N TYR A 13 -2.04 19.29 -4.77
CA TYR A 13 -2.04 19.99 -3.50
C TYR A 13 -3.23 20.96 -3.36
N PHE A 14 -3.48 21.80 -4.38
CA PHE A 14 -4.63 22.72 -4.36
C PHE A 14 -5.98 22.01 -4.40
N SER A 15 -6.13 20.92 -5.17
CA SER A 15 -7.37 20.14 -5.18
C SER A 15 -7.61 19.45 -3.83
N GLY A 16 -6.56 19.01 -3.15
CA GLY A 16 -6.62 18.49 -1.78
C GLY A 16 -7.11 19.53 -0.78
N ILE A 17 -6.57 20.76 -0.82
CA ILE A 17 -7.05 21.88 0.00
C ILE A 17 -8.52 22.18 -0.29
N LEU A 18 -8.92 22.15 -1.57
CA LEU A 18 -10.31 22.39 -1.95
C LEU A 18 -11.24 21.30 -1.40
N ALA A 19 -10.85 20.03 -1.47
CA ALA A 19 -11.59 18.92 -0.87
C ALA A 19 -11.74 19.10 0.65
N GLU A 20 -10.65 19.46 1.33
CA GLU A 20 -10.66 19.75 2.77
C GLU A 20 -11.63 20.88 3.15
N LYS A 21 -11.66 21.96 2.36
CA LYS A 21 -12.63 23.06 2.55
C LYS A 21 -14.09 22.62 2.36
N LEU A 22 -14.33 21.57 1.59
CA LEU A 22 -15.65 20.98 1.38
C LEU A 22 -15.99 19.92 2.43
N GLY A 23 -15.12 19.70 3.43
CA GLY A 23 -15.31 18.70 4.49
C GLY A 23 -14.92 17.28 4.06
N LEU A 24 -14.16 17.13 2.97
CA LEU A 24 -13.68 15.84 2.46
C LEU A 24 -12.19 15.64 2.75
N PRO A 25 -11.69 14.39 2.88
CA PRO A 25 -10.26 14.14 2.99
C PRO A 25 -9.48 14.69 1.79
N LYS A 26 -8.27 15.23 2.00
CA LYS A 26 -7.41 15.76 0.92
C LYS A 26 -7.16 14.75 -0.21
N ILE A 27 -7.05 13.46 0.14
CA ILE A 27 -6.86 12.35 -0.82
C ILE A 27 -7.96 12.35 -1.89
N THR A 28 -9.20 12.67 -1.51
CA THR A 28 -10.32 12.78 -2.46
C THR A 28 -10.02 13.81 -3.55
N GLY A 29 -9.47 14.97 -3.18
CA GLY A 29 -9.04 15.99 -4.14
C GLY A 29 -7.91 15.53 -5.07
N TYR A 30 -6.95 14.77 -4.55
CA TYR A 30 -5.86 14.19 -5.35
C TYR A 30 -6.39 13.24 -6.42
N ILE A 31 -7.26 12.31 -6.01
CA ILE A 31 -7.89 11.34 -6.91
C ILE A 31 -8.74 12.05 -7.96
N LEU A 32 -9.60 13.00 -7.56
CA LEU A 32 -10.46 13.74 -8.49
C LEU A 32 -9.65 14.48 -9.55
N LEU A 33 -8.56 15.13 -9.16
CA LEU A 33 -7.66 15.74 -10.13
C LEU A 33 -7.11 14.68 -11.09
N GLY A 34 -6.62 13.55 -10.57
CA GLY A 34 -6.16 12.44 -11.38
C GLY A 34 -7.19 12.01 -12.43
N VAL A 35 -8.44 11.79 -11.99
CA VAL A 35 -9.57 11.41 -12.85
C VAL A 35 -9.81 12.45 -13.95
N LEU A 36 -9.71 13.75 -13.66
CA LEU A 36 -9.80 14.79 -14.69
C LEU A 36 -8.70 14.68 -15.76
N PHE A 37 -7.55 14.11 -15.42
CA PHE A 37 -6.46 13.82 -16.37
C PHE A 37 -6.50 12.39 -16.92
N SER A 38 -7.56 11.63 -16.63
CA SER A 38 -7.77 10.32 -17.24
C SER A 38 -7.95 10.45 -18.76
N PRO A 39 -7.30 9.58 -19.56
CA PRO A 39 -7.50 9.55 -21.01
C PRO A 39 -8.96 9.35 -21.43
N SER A 40 -9.76 8.68 -20.60
CA SER A 40 -11.17 8.36 -20.88
C SER A 40 -12.09 9.58 -20.90
N LEU A 41 -11.86 10.57 -20.03
CA LEU A 41 -12.68 11.77 -19.91
C LEU A 41 -12.35 12.87 -20.92
N PHE A 42 -11.07 13.03 -21.27
CA PHE A 42 -10.63 14.16 -22.09
C PHE A 42 -9.94 13.78 -23.41
N GLY A 43 -9.79 12.50 -23.75
CA GLY A 43 -9.25 12.06 -25.06
C GLY A 43 -7.83 12.56 -25.37
N PHE A 44 -7.14 13.17 -24.40
CA PHE A 44 -5.76 13.61 -24.57
C PHE A 44 -4.87 12.39 -24.80
N THR A 45 -3.89 12.54 -25.68
CA THR A 45 -2.79 11.60 -25.97
C THR A 45 -1.80 11.43 -24.80
N LEU A 46 -2.33 11.43 -23.57
CA LEU A 46 -1.65 11.12 -22.32
C LEU A 46 -1.38 9.61 -22.03
N PRO A 47 -2.00 8.60 -22.68
CA PRO A 47 -1.83 7.19 -22.28
C PRO A 47 -0.37 6.72 -22.24
N GLU A 48 0.43 7.06 -23.25
CA GLU A 48 1.85 6.67 -23.29
C GLU A 48 2.70 7.42 -22.26
N ARG A 49 2.31 8.67 -21.94
CA ARG A 49 3.04 9.52 -20.99
C ARG A 49 2.77 9.14 -19.53
N ILE A 50 1.57 8.64 -19.22
CA ILE A 50 1.21 8.08 -17.92
C ILE A 50 1.86 6.70 -17.74
N LYS A 51 1.91 5.86 -18.78
CA LYS A 51 2.63 4.57 -18.73
C LYS A 51 4.12 4.72 -18.39
N GLY A 52 4.76 5.81 -18.83
CA GLY A 52 6.13 6.15 -18.45
C GLY A 52 6.34 6.59 -17.00
N MET A 53 5.27 6.74 -16.20
CA MET A 53 5.31 7.17 -14.80
C MET A 53 5.26 6.00 -13.80
N GLY A 54 5.33 4.74 -14.26
CA GLY A 54 5.35 3.57 -13.38
C GLY A 54 6.41 3.65 -12.27
N ILE A 55 7.59 4.21 -12.59
CA ILE A 55 8.65 4.45 -11.60
C ILE A 55 8.23 5.38 -10.47
N VAL A 56 7.38 6.38 -10.73
CA VAL A 56 6.89 7.32 -9.72
C VAL A 56 5.92 6.61 -8.77
N THR A 57 5.04 5.77 -9.32
CA THR A 57 4.14 4.93 -8.54
C THR A 57 4.91 3.93 -7.68
N GLU A 58 5.93 3.27 -8.24
CA GLU A 58 6.81 2.35 -7.49
C GLU A 58 7.52 3.07 -6.35
N ILE A 59 8.13 4.24 -6.62
CA ILE A 59 8.78 5.07 -5.60
C ILE A 59 7.81 5.40 -4.46
N ALA A 60 6.61 5.88 -4.79
CA ALA A 60 5.64 6.27 -3.78
C ALA A 60 5.15 5.04 -2.98
N LEU A 61 4.83 3.93 -3.65
CA LEU A 61 4.41 2.68 -2.99
C LEU A 61 5.50 2.09 -2.09
N SER A 62 6.76 2.15 -2.50
CA SER A 62 7.88 1.69 -1.67
C SER A 62 8.02 2.49 -0.38
N VAL A 63 7.84 3.82 -0.45
CA VAL A 63 7.86 4.67 0.74
C VAL A 63 6.62 4.46 1.60
N ILE A 64 5.42 4.35 0.99
CA ILE A 64 4.18 4.02 1.71
C ILE A 64 4.32 2.70 2.45
N GLY A 65 4.83 1.66 1.77
CA GLY A 65 5.08 0.36 2.39
C GLY A 65 6.07 0.46 3.54
N PHE A 66 7.15 1.21 3.38
CA PHE A 66 8.12 1.46 4.44
C PHE A 66 7.49 2.13 5.68
N ILE A 67 6.68 3.18 5.48
CA ILE A 67 5.96 3.88 6.56
C ILE A 67 5.00 2.91 7.26
N ALA A 68 4.17 2.18 6.51
CA ALA A 68 3.24 1.20 7.05
C ALA A 68 3.96 0.10 7.86
N GLY A 69 5.13 -0.32 7.41
CA GLY A 69 6.01 -1.22 8.16
C GLY A 69 6.46 -0.61 9.50
N GLY A 70 6.70 0.69 9.53
CA GLY A 70 7.10 1.43 10.72
C GLY A 70 6.05 1.46 11.84
N ASP A 71 4.78 1.42 11.46
CA ASP A 71 3.65 1.41 12.40
C ASP A 71 3.52 0.06 13.15
N LEU A 72 4.05 -1.02 12.58
CA LEU A 72 4.00 -2.38 13.12
C LEU A 72 5.04 -2.63 14.24
N ARG A 73 5.00 -1.85 15.32
CA ARG A 73 5.89 -2.06 16.48
C ARG A 73 5.46 -3.28 17.30
N ILE A 74 6.36 -4.23 17.52
CA ILE A 74 6.16 -5.46 18.29
C ILE A 74 5.66 -5.17 19.71
N GLU A 75 6.15 -4.12 20.35
CA GLU A 75 5.65 -3.72 21.68
C GLU A 75 4.18 -3.29 21.64
N THR A 76 3.81 -2.54 20.61
CA THR A 76 2.42 -2.16 20.34
C THR A 76 1.59 -3.40 20.05
N VAL A 77 2.05 -4.27 19.14
CA VAL A 77 1.37 -5.52 18.75
C VAL A 77 1.20 -6.49 19.92
N LYS A 78 2.20 -6.65 20.78
CA LYS A 78 2.12 -7.53 21.97
C LYS A 78 1.16 -7.02 23.03
N ARG A 79 0.96 -5.70 23.10
CA ARG A 79 -0.05 -5.10 23.98
C ARG A 79 -1.47 -5.24 23.41
N LEU A 80 -1.60 -5.60 22.13
CA LEU A 80 -2.88 -5.88 21.53
C LEU A 80 -3.45 -7.16 22.17
N GLY A 81 -4.61 -7.02 22.80
CA GLY A 81 -5.30 -8.17 23.36
C GLY A 81 -5.72 -9.14 22.26
N LYS A 82 -5.94 -10.42 22.61
CA LYS A 82 -6.46 -11.46 21.70
C LYS A 82 -7.69 -11.01 20.91
N SER A 83 -8.51 -10.12 21.50
CA SER A 83 -9.68 -9.54 20.84
C SER A 83 -9.31 -8.77 19.57
N VAL A 84 -8.23 -7.97 19.57
CA VAL A 84 -7.82 -7.18 18.39
C VAL A 84 -7.45 -8.11 17.24
N PHE A 85 -6.63 -9.13 17.52
CA PHE A 85 -6.24 -10.13 16.51
C PHE A 85 -7.45 -10.80 15.86
N TRP A 86 -8.40 -11.27 16.67
CA TRP A 86 -9.62 -11.89 16.15
C TRP A 86 -10.51 -10.91 15.39
N ILE A 87 -10.59 -9.64 15.81
CA ILE A 87 -11.31 -8.60 15.08
C ILE A 87 -10.67 -8.37 13.70
N THR A 88 -9.35 -8.18 13.63
CA THR A 88 -8.63 -7.97 12.37
C THR A 88 -8.80 -9.15 11.40
N ILE A 89 -8.67 -10.38 11.90
CA ILE A 89 -8.87 -11.57 11.05
C ILE A 89 -10.33 -11.72 10.62
N ALA A 90 -11.28 -11.52 11.52
CA ALA A 90 -12.71 -11.65 11.22
C ALA A 90 -13.18 -10.57 10.24
N GLN A 91 -12.74 -9.32 10.39
CA GLN A 91 -13.08 -8.26 9.45
C GLN A 91 -12.46 -8.52 8.07
N ALA A 92 -11.19 -8.94 8.01
CA ALA A 92 -10.49 -9.14 6.75
C ALA A 92 -11.09 -10.30 5.97
N LEU A 93 -11.29 -11.46 6.62
CA LEU A 93 -11.94 -12.62 6.02
C LEU A 93 -13.41 -12.34 5.70
N GLY A 94 -14.12 -11.62 6.59
CA GLY A 94 -15.51 -11.25 6.40
C GLY A 94 -15.70 -10.37 5.17
N ALA A 95 -14.91 -9.31 5.03
CA ALA A 95 -14.92 -8.43 3.87
C ALA A 95 -14.56 -9.19 2.59
N TRP A 96 -13.48 -9.98 2.62
CA TRP A 96 -13.04 -10.80 1.51
C TRP A 96 -14.13 -11.74 0.98
N LEU A 97 -14.74 -12.52 1.88
CA LEU A 97 -15.76 -13.49 1.54
C LEU A 97 -17.06 -12.82 1.09
N LEU A 98 -17.46 -11.74 1.77
CA LEU A 98 -18.69 -11.02 1.46
C LEU A 98 -18.58 -10.35 0.07
N VAL A 99 -17.52 -9.58 -0.18
CA VAL A 99 -17.31 -8.94 -1.48
C VAL A 99 -17.11 -9.98 -2.58
N GLY A 100 -16.27 -11.00 -2.34
CA GLY A 100 -16.04 -12.06 -3.31
C GLY A 100 -17.33 -12.84 -3.66
N SER A 101 -18.15 -13.17 -2.66
CA SER A 101 -19.44 -13.85 -2.90
C SER A 101 -20.43 -12.95 -3.64
N LEU A 102 -20.54 -11.67 -3.28
CA LEU A 102 -21.39 -10.72 -4.01
C LEU A 102 -20.97 -10.60 -5.47
N VAL A 103 -19.66 -10.48 -5.75
CA VAL A 103 -19.15 -10.45 -7.12
C VAL A 103 -19.49 -11.76 -7.84
N TYR A 104 -19.23 -12.92 -7.23
CA TYR A 104 -19.47 -14.21 -7.86
C TYR A 104 -20.96 -14.49 -8.14
N PHE A 105 -21.87 -14.09 -7.27
CA PHE A 105 -23.30 -14.38 -7.44
C PHE A 105 -24.09 -13.29 -8.16
N LEU A 106 -23.77 -12.01 -7.95
CA LEU A 106 -24.56 -10.90 -8.49
C LEU A 106 -24.02 -10.36 -9.81
N PHE A 107 -22.69 -10.35 -10.01
CA PHE A 107 -22.10 -9.79 -11.24
C PHE A 107 -22.59 -10.49 -12.53
N PRO A 108 -22.76 -11.83 -12.56
CA PRO A 108 -23.29 -12.52 -13.74
C PRO A 108 -24.72 -12.13 -14.12
N LEU A 109 -25.50 -11.54 -13.20
CA LEU A 109 -26.84 -11.06 -13.47
C LEU A 109 -26.84 -9.77 -14.32
N ILE A 110 -25.72 -9.05 -14.33
CA ILE A 110 -25.57 -7.76 -15.02
C ILE A 110 -24.80 -7.96 -16.33
N VAL A 111 -23.70 -8.73 -16.28
CA VAL A 111 -22.82 -8.97 -17.43
C VAL A 111 -22.57 -10.47 -17.57
N PRO A 112 -22.79 -11.07 -18.75
CA PRO A 112 -22.41 -12.46 -18.98
C PRO A 112 -20.89 -12.58 -18.97
N VAL A 113 -20.35 -13.29 -17.98
CA VAL A 113 -18.92 -13.55 -17.81
C VAL A 113 -18.71 -15.05 -17.63
N GLY A 114 -17.61 -15.58 -18.16
CA GLY A 114 -17.25 -16.99 -17.96
C GLY A 114 -16.96 -17.28 -16.48
N LYS A 115 -17.22 -18.53 -16.05
CA LYS A 115 -17.09 -18.93 -14.63
C LYS A 115 -15.66 -18.75 -14.10
N LYS A 116 -14.66 -18.91 -14.98
CA LYS A 116 -13.24 -18.82 -14.63
C LYS A 116 -12.84 -17.38 -14.37
N GLU A 117 -13.19 -16.48 -15.28
CA GLU A 117 -12.95 -15.05 -15.18
C GLU A 117 -13.68 -14.45 -13.99
N LEU A 118 -14.93 -14.89 -13.76
CA LEU A 118 -15.73 -14.49 -12.62
C LEU A 118 -15.10 -14.88 -11.28
N PHE A 119 -14.55 -16.09 -11.17
CA PHE A 119 -13.85 -16.52 -9.96
C PHE A 119 -12.57 -15.70 -9.72
N ILE A 120 -11.79 -15.43 -10.78
CA ILE A 120 -10.61 -14.57 -10.70
C ILE A 120 -10.98 -13.15 -10.24
N MET A 121 -12.07 -12.59 -10.79
CA MET A 121 -12.58 -11.27 -10.38
C MET A 121 -13.04 -11.28 -8.92
N ALA A 122 -13.84 -12.27 -8.52
CA ALA A 122 -14.31 -12.39 -7.14
C ALA A 122 -13.16 -12.49 -6.14
N LEU A 123 -12.14 -13.28 -6.47
CA LEU A 123 -10.95 -13.47 -5.65
C LEU A 123 -10.12 -12.18 -5.52
N THR A 124 -9.85 -11.51 -6.64
CA THR A 124 -9.01 -10.30 -6.67
C THR A 124 -9.73 -9.09 -6.10
N LEU A 125 -10.99 -8.84 -6.47
CA LEU A 125 -11.80 -7.74 -5.93
C LEU A 125 -12.12 -7.96 -4.45
N GLY A 126 -12.36 -9.20 -4.04
CA GLY A 126 -12.44 -9.55 -2.62
C GLY A 126 -11.18 -9.10 -1.90
N ALA A 127 -9.99 -9.40 -2.42
CA ALA A 127 -8.73 -9.08 -1.75
C ALA A 127 -8.41 -7.58 -1.71
N VAL A 128 -8.71 -6.85 -2.78
CA VAL A 128 -8.58 -5.39 -2.84
C VAL A 128 -9.57 -4.66 -1.91
N SER A 129 -10.61 -5.34 -1.44
CA SER A 129 -11.56 -4.77 -0.47
C SER A 129 -11.08 -4.80 0.99
N LEU A 130 -9.97 -5.50 1.29
CA LEU A 130 -9.45 -5.62 2.66
C LEU A 130 -8.80 -4.34 3.18
N PRO A 131 -7.86 -3.67 2.45
CA PRO A 131 -7.13 -2.55 3.00
C PRO A 131 -8.07 -1.43 3.48
N THR A 132 -7.96 -1.06 4.76
CA THR A 132 -8.67 0.08 5.33
C THR A 132 -7.71 1.24 5.60
N ALA A 133 -8.08 2.47 5.21
CA ALA A 133 -7.20 3.62 5.34
C ALA A 133 -7.18 4.16 6.80
N PRO A 134 -6.02 4.21 7.48
CA PRO A 134 -5.88 4.73 8.85
C PRO A 134 -6.29 6.20 8.99
N ALA A 135 -5.93 6.99 7.98
CA ALA A 135 -5.76 8.44 8.09
C ALA A 135 -7.04 9.16 8.54
N ALA A 136 -8.20 8.78 7.99
CA ALA A 136 -9.48 9.41 8.32
C ALA A 136 -9.90 9.11 9.78
N ILE A 137 -9.70 7.88 10.23
CA ILE A 137 -10.05 7.46 11.60
C ILE A 137 -9.13 8.17 12.60
N VAL A 138 -7.82 8.20 12.34
CA VAL A 138 -6.84 8.89 13.19
C VAL A 138 -7.14 10.38 13.28
N ALA A 139 -7.48 11.03 12.16
CA ALA A 139 -7.84 12.44 12.12
C ALA A 139 -9.06 12.75 13.02
N ILE A 140 -10.14 11.98 12.90
CA ILE A 140 -11.34 12.14 13.73
C ILE A 140 -11.02 11.91 15.21
N ILE A 141 -10.24 10.88 15.55
CA ILE A 141 -9.84 10.61 16.93
C ILE A 141 -9.05 11.79 17.52
N HIS A 142 -8.13 12.37 16.75
CA HIS A 142 -7.33 13.50 17.20
C HIS A 142 -8.16 14.78 17.33
N GLU A 143 -8.98 15.09 16.34
CA GLU A 143 -9.84 16.29 16.29
C GLU A 143 -10.82 16.32 17.46
N PHE A 144 -11.53 15.22 17.70
CA PHE A 144 -12.50 15.11 18.80
C PHE A 144 -11.86 14.68 20.12
N ARG A 145 -10.54 14.44 20.14
CA ARG A 145 -9.80 13.87 21.28
C ARG A 145 -10.50 12.64 21.85
N ALA A 146 -11.02 11.79 20.96
CA ALA A 146 -11.80 10.62 21.32
C ALA A 146 -10.94 9.66 22.15
N LYS A 147 -11.52 9.10 23.22
CA LYS A 147 -10.84 8.16 24.11
C LYS A 147 -11.81 7.05 24.51
N GLY A 148 -11.25 5.86 24.73
CA GLY A 148 -12.00 4.72 25.20
C GLY A 148 -11.52 3.41 24.58
N PRO A 149 -12.10 2.27 25.03
CA PRO A 149 -11.71 0.96 24.55
C PRO A 149 -11.89 0.80 23.04
N LEU A 150 -12.98 1.33 22.47
CA LEU A 150 -13.22 1.28 21.03
C LEU A 150 -12.16 2.05 20.23
N THR A 151 -11.79 3.26 20.68
CA THR A 151 -10.74 4.07 20.03
C THR A 151 -9.40 3.34 20.03
N SER A 152 -9.01 2.76 21.18
CA SER A 152 -7.78 1.99 21.28
C SER A 152 -7.82 0.74 20.42
N THR A 153 -8.95 0.03 20.37
CA THR A 153 -9.13 -1.12 19.49
C THR A 153 -9.05 -0.73 18.02
N LEU A 154 -9.71 0.34 17.58
CA LEU A 154 -9.67 0.80 16.19
C LEU A 154 -8.24 1.15 15.76
N LEU A 155 -7.53 1.96 16.54
CA LEU A 155 -6.12 2.30 16.26
C LEU A 155 -5.25 1.03 16.17
N SER A 156 -5.51 0.05 17.02
CA SER A 156 -4.77 -1.22 17.03
C SER A 156 -5.08 -2.11 15.84
N VAL A 157 -6.35 -2.17 15.43
CA VAL A 157 -6.81 -2.95 14.28
C VAL A 157 -6.20 -2.38 13.01
N VAL A 158 -6.26 -1.06 12.85
CA VAL A 158 -5.71 -0.33 11.70
C VAL A 158 -4.21 -0.64 11.48
N ILE A 159 -3.42 -0.69 12.56
CA ILE A 159 -1.99 -1.04 12.47
C ILE A 159 -1.78 -2.45 11.90
N LEU A 160 -2.60 -3.43 12.30
CA LEU A 160 -2.46 -4.83 11.84
C LEU A 160 -3.05 -5.05 10.44
N ASP A 161 -4.01 -4.24 10.03
CA ASP A 161 -4.83 -4.45 8.84
C ASP A 161 -4.00 -4.39 7.55
N ASP A 162 -3.09 -3.42 7.43
CA ASP A 162 -2.24 -3.24 6.24
C ASP A 162 -1.40 -4.49 5.93
N ALA A 163 -0.83 -5.12 6.97
CA ALA A 163 -0.06 -6.34 6.81
C ALA A 163 -0.92 -7.51 6.33
N VAL A 164 -2.10 -7.69 6.94
CA VAL A 164 -3.05 -8.75 6.57
C VAL A 164 -3.54 -8.54 5.14
N ALA A 165 -3.85 -7.30 4.76
CA ALA A 165 -4.36 -6.94 3.46
C ALA A 165 -3.31 -7.17 2.36
N ILE A 166 -2.04 -6.80 2.59
CA ILE A 166 -0.95 -7.06 1.63
C ILE A 166 -0.72 -8.56 1.43
N ILE A 167 -0.71 -9.35 2.52
CA ILE A 167 -0.54 -10.80 2.43
C ILE A 167 -1.71 -11.44 1.67
N ALA A 168 -2.94 -11.13 2.06
CA ALA A 168 -4.14 -11.68 1.44
C ALA A 168 -4.27 -11.28 -0.04
N THR A 169 -3.92 -10.04 -0.39
CA THR A 169 -3.89 -9.55 -1.77
C THR A 169 -2.81 -10.25 -2.59
N SER A 170 -1.61 -10.44 -2.02
CA SER A 170 -0.51 -11.15 -2.69
C SER A 170 -0.87 -12.60 -3.00
N ILE A 171 -1.44 -13.32 -2.03
CA ILE A 171 -1.90 -14.71 -2.22
C ILE A 171 -3.03 -14.77 -3.25
N SER A 172 -4.01 -13.86 -3.17
CA SER A 172 -5.14 -13.83 -4.09
C SER A 172 -4.70 -13.55 -5.53
N ILE A 173 -3.74 -12.64 -5.75
CA ILE A 173 -3.16 -12.37 -7.07
C ILE A 173 -2.36 -13.57 -7.58
N ALA A 174 -1.61 -14.26 -6.73
CA ALA A 174 -0.86 -15.45 -7.15
C ALA A 174 -1.80 -16.58 -7.61
N ILE A 175 -2.85 -16.87 -6.84
CA ILE A 175 -3.88 -17.84 -7.21
C ILE A 175 -4.58 -17.39 -8.51
N ALA A 176 -4.95 -16.11 -8.64
CA ALA A 176 -5.52 -15.57 -9.87
C ALA A 176 -4.61 -15.78 -11.09
N LYS A 177 -3.30 -15.50 -10.97
CA LYS A 177 -2.32 -15.69 -12.05
C LYS A 177 -2.21 -17.15 -12.48
N SER A 178 -2.17 -18.08 -11.53
CA SER A 178 -2.15 -19.53 -11.81
C SER A 178 -3.39 -20.01 -12.57
N MET A 179 -4.51 -19.33 -12.37
CA MET A 179 -5.73 -19.67 -13.10
C MET A 179 -5.68 -19.07 -14.50
N VAL A 180 -5.05 -17.92 -14.72
CA VAL A 180 -4.93 -17.31 -16.05
C VAL A 180 -3.94 -18.07 -16.95
N SER A 181 -2.89 -18.67 -16.38
CA SER A 181 -1.90 -19.41 -17.17
C SER A 181 -2.53 -20.64 -17.86
N SER A 182 -2.15 -20.85 -19.13
CA SER A 182 -2.68 -21.93 -19.98
C SER A 182 -2.02 -23.28 -19.74
N GLU A 183 -0.94 -23.30 -18.95
CA GLU A 183 -0.25 -24.53 -18.55
C GLU A 183 -0.97 -25.14 -17.34
N ALA A 184 -1.12 -26.46 -17.33
CA ALA A 184 -1.68 -27.21 -16.20
C ALA A 184 -0.68 -27.23 -15.03
N VAL A 185 -0.38 -26.06 -14.49
CA VAL A 185 0.42 -25.90 -13.28
C VAL A 185 -0.47 -26.26 -12.10
N SER A 186 0.02 -27.16 -11.24
CA SER A 186 -0.73 -27.56 -10.05
C SER A 186 -0.96 -26.35 -9.15
N LEU A 187 -2.14 -26.23 -8.54
CA LEU A 187 -2.41 -25.20 -7.52
C LEU A 187 -1.35 -25.21 -6.42
N TRP A 188 -0.79 -26.39 -6.10
CA TRP A 188 0.28 -26.54 -5.12
C TRP A 188 1.57 -25.84 -5.54
N THR A 189 1.97 -25.95 -6.81
CA THR A 189 3.19 -25.31 -7.32
C THR A 189 3.10 -23.78 -7.28
N GLU A 190 1.93 -23.22 -7.57
CA GLU A 190 1.71 -21.77 -7.58
C GLU A 190 1.56 -21.16 -6.19
N VAL A 191 0.85 -21.86 -5.28
CA VAL A 191 0.82 -21.46 -3.86
C VAL A 191 2.21 -21.56 -3.23
N SER A 192 2.98 -22.61 -3.55
CA SER A 192 4.36 -22.73 -3.07
C SER A 192 5.28 -21.65 -3.64
N GLY A 193 5.10 -21.26 -4.91
CA GLY A 193 5.80 -20.14 -5.53
C GLY A 193 5.51 -18.82 -4.83
N SER A 194 4.23 -18.53 -4.55
CA SER A 194 3.83 -17.33 -3.81
C SER A 194 4.42 -17.29 -2.38
N LEU A 195 4.46 -18.43 -1.69
CA LEU A 195 5.11 -18.53 -0.38
C LEU A 195 6.62 -18.28 -0.45
N VAL A 196 7.28 -18.76 -1.51
CA VAL A 196 8.69 -18.47 -1.77
C VAL A 196 8.88 -16.98 -2.06
N ASP A 197 8.03 -16.35 -2.86
CA ASP A 197 8.09 -14.91 -3.15
C ASP A 197 7.90 -14.06 -1.90
N ILE A 198 6.94 -14.43 -1.04
CA ILE A 198 6.73 -13.80 0.27
C ILE A 198 7.95 -13.98 1.17
N GLY A 199 8.47 -15.21 1.25
CA GLY A 199 9.67 -15.51 2.03
C GLY A 199 10.90 -14.75 1.55
N ALA A 200 11.09 -14.65 0.24
CA ALA A 200 12.16 -13.89 -0.39
C ALA A 200 12.01 -12.39 -0.13
N ALA A 201 10.81 -11.82 -0.25
CA ALA A 201 10.53 -10.43 0.11
C ALA A 201 10.85 -10.13 1.59
N VAL A 202 10.49 -11.05 2.49
CA VAL A 202 10.84 -10.95 3.92
C VAL A 202 12.36 -10.97 4.12
N LEU A 203 13.07 -11.90 3.48
CA LEU A 203 14.53 -11.99 3.56
C LEU A 203 15.21 -10.71 3.04
N ILE A 204 14.74 -10.15 1.94
CA ILE A 204 15.25 -8.90 1.36
C ILE A 204 15.03 -7.74 2.33
N GLY A 205 13.82 -7.58 2.85
CA GLY A 205 13.49 -6.51 3.80
C GLY A 205 14.36 -6.57 5.06
N VAL A 206 14.51 -7.77 5.65
CA VAL A 206 15.38 -7.99 6.82
C VAL A 206 16.85 -7.74 6.48
N PHE A 207 17.33 -8.22 5.33
CA PHE A 207 18.71 -8.03 4.89
C PHE A 207 19.06 -6.55 4.73
N VAL A 208 18.21 -5.78 4.04
CA VAL A 208 18.40 -4.33 3.86
C VAL A 208 18.26 -3.59 5.19
N GLY A 209 17.34 -4.02 6.06
CA GLY A 209 17.20 -3.51 7.43
C GLY A 209 18.48 -3.66 8.25
N PHE A 210 19.02 -4.87 8.31
CA PHE A 210 20.25 -5.19 9.01
C PHE A 210 21.47 -4.44 8.44
N LEU A 211 21.56 -4.35 7.11
CA LEU A 211 22.62 -3.57 6.45
C LEU A 211 22.49 -2.09 6.83
N SER A 212 21.27 -1.56 6.81
CA SER A 212 21.00 -0.16 7.11
C SER A 212 21.34 0.19 8.57
N GLU A 213 21.08 -0.72 9.51
CA GLU A 213 21.40 -0.55 10.94
C GLU A 213 22.90 -0.33 11.17
N LYS A 214 23.75 -1.01 10.40
CA LYS A 214 25.20 -0.90 10.54
C LYS A 214 25.75 0.40 9.97
N ILE A 215 25.13 0.91 8.91
CA ILE A 215 25.62 2.06 8.15
C ILE A 215 25.03 3.38 8.70
N ILE A 216 23.84 3.35 9.33
CA ILE A 216 23.15 4.55 9.85
C ILE A 216 24.05 5.45 10.72
N LYS A 217 24.98 4.85 11.49
CA LYS A 217 25.91 5.57 12.39
C LYS A 217 26.84 6.57 11.68
N TYR A 218 27.01 6.46 10.35
CA TYR A 218 27.82 7.38 9.56
C TYR A 218 27.04 8.65 9.16
N PHE A 219 25.71 8.63 9.25
CA PHE A 219 24.84 9.75 8.89
C PHE A 219 24.41 10.50 10.15
N ARG A 220 24.81 11.77 10.27
CA ARG A 220 24.65 12.56 11.52
C ARG A 220 23.64 13.70 11.41
N THR A 221 23.43 14.25 10.22
CA THR A 221 22.51 15.36 9.98
C THR A 221 21.21 14.87 9.36
N ASP A 222 20.11 15.59 9.57
CA ASP A 222 18.78 15.16 9.09
C ASP A 222 18.74 15.05 7.56
N ALA A 223 19.39 15.98 6.83
CA ALA A 223 19.53 15.90 5.38
C ALA A 223 20.32 14.67 4.89
N THR A 224 21.41 14.31 5.58
CA THR A 224 22.20 13.12 5.20
C THR A 224 21.50 11.82 5.59
N LEU A 225 20.69 11.86 6.65
CA LEU A 225 19.82 10.75 7.05
C LEU A 225 18.70 10.55 6.03
N LEU A 226 18.05 11.61 5.54
CA LEU A 226 17.02 11.53 4.49
C LEU A 226 17.55 10.83 3.25
N LEU A 227 18.73 11.27 2.78
CA LEU A 227 19.40 10.69 1.63
C LEU A 227 19.63 9.19 1.84
N PHE A 228 20.08 8.80 3.03
CA PHE A 228 20.29 7.40 3.36
C PHE A 228 19.00 6.60 3.42
N VAL A 229 17.94 7.12 4.04
CA VAL A 229 16.65 6.43 4.15
C VAL A 229 16.05 6.19 2.77
N ILE A 230 15.94 7.23 1.94
CA ILE A 230 15.44 7.12 0.56
C ILE A 230 16.32 6.15 -0.24
N GLY A 231 17.65 6.28 -0.11
CA GLY A 231 18.60 5.38 -0.77
C GLY A 231 18.39 3.92 -0.39
N SER A 232 18.18 3.62 0.89
CA SER A 232 17.89 2.26 1.37
C SER A 232 16.54 1.73 0.88
N ILE A 233 15.49 2.56 0.84
CA ILE A 233 14.16 2.18 0.31
C ILE A 233 14.28 1.85 -1.18
N PHE A 234 14.98 2.68 -1.96
CA PHE A 234 15.18 2.43 -3.39
C PHE A 234 16.08 1.23 -3.65
N PHE A 235 17.10 1.02 -2.81
CA PHE A 235 17.93 -0.17 -2.86
C PHE A 235 17.10 -1.44 -2.58
N CYS A 236 16.23 -1.42 -1.56
CA CYS A 236 15.32 -2.53 -1.26
C CYS A 236 14.35 -2.80 -2.43
N THR A 237 13.81 -1.75 -3.01
CA THR A 237 12.92 -1.81 -4.19
C THR A 237 13.64 -2.42 -5.39
N GLY A 238 14.82 -1.90 -5.73
CA GLY A 238 15.62 -2.39 -6.85
C GLY A 238 16.04 -3.86 -6.67
N LEU A 239 16.46 -4.24 -5.46
CA LEU A 239 16.81 -5.62 -5.16
C LEU A 239 15.59 -6.56 -5.28
N SER A 240 14.43 -6.10 -4.82
CA SER A 240 13.17 -6.86 -4.96
C SER A 240 12.77 -7.05 -6.41
N ASN A 241 12.87 -6.00 -7.23
CA ASN A 241 12.57 -6.04 -8.67
C ASN A 241 13.52 -6.97 -9.43
N VAL A 242 14.83 -6.93 -9.13
CA VAL A 242 15.83 -7.83 -9.75
C VAL A 242 15.55 -9.29 -9.40
N LEU A 243 15.11 -9.57 -8.17
CA LEU A 243 14.79 -10.91 -7.70
C LEU A 243 13.36 -11.35 -8.06
N GLY A 244 12.56 -10.49 -8.70
CA GLY A 244 11.18 -10.80 -9.10
C GLY A 244 10.19 -10.90 -7.94
N THR A 245 10.46 -10.25 -6.82
CA THR A 245 9.66 -10.30 -5.59
C THR A 245 8.87 -9.01 -5.37
N SER A 246 7.92 -9.01 -4.42
CA SER A 246 7.10 -7.83 -4.12
C SER A 246 7.90 -6.75 -3.40
N TYR A 247 8.26 -5.67 -4.11
CA TYR A 247 8.95 -4.52 -3.53
C TYR A 247 8.14 -3.84 -2.42
N LEU A 248 6.80 -3.81 -2.51
CA LEU A 248 5.93 -3.24 -1.48
C LEU A 248 6.10 -4.00 -0.17
N LEU A 249 6.01 -5.34 -0.23
CA LEU A 249 6.17 -6.21 0.93
C LEU A 249 7.59 -6.14 1.49
N SER A 250 8.63 -6.16 0.64
CA SER A 250 10.02 -6.03 1.08
C SER A 250 10.27 -4.72 1.83
N ASN A 251 9.76 -3.59 1.33
CA ASN A 251 9.90 -2.30 1.99
C ASN A 251 9.09 -2.22 3.29
N MET A 252 7.92 -2.85 3.36
CA MET A 252 7.16 -2.97 4.60
C MET A 252 7.90 -3.79 5.67
N ILE A 253 8.52 -4.91 5.27
CA ILE A 253 9.36 -5.68 6.19
C ILE A 253 10.61 -4.90 6.60
N PHE A 254 11.19 -4.11 5.69
CA PHE A 254 12.29 -3.21 6.03
C PHE A 254 11.86 -2.16 7.07
N GLY A 255 10.73 -1.49 6.87
CA GLY A 255 10.14 -0.55 7.84
C GLY A 255 9.88 -1.21 9.19
N PHE A 256 9.28 -2.40 9.19
CA PHE A 256 9.06 -3.20 10.39
C PHE A 256 10.37 -3.51 11.13
N PHE A 257 11.42 -3.92 10.40
CA PHE A 257 12.72 -4.21 10.98
C PHE A 257 13.33 -2.96 11.63
N VAL A 258 13.26 -1.81 10.94
CA VAL A 258 13.75 -0.52 11.46
C VAL A 258 13.02 -0.14 12.74
N ALA A 259 11.68 -0.16 12.73
CA ALA A 259 10.87 0.25 13.88
C ALA A 259 11.14 -0.56 15.15
N ASN A 260 11.51 -1.84 14.99
CA ASN A 260 11.67 -2.77 16.10
C ASN A 260 13.11 -3.00 16.55
N THR A 261 14.10 -2.68 15.70
CA THR A 261 15.51 -2.97 15.99
C THR A 261 16.32 -1.70 16.20
N PHE A 262 16.01 -0.62 15.48
CA PHE A 262 16.85 0.58 15.50
C PHE A 262 16.59 1.40 16.75
N LYS A 263 17.65 1.77 17.46
CA LYS A 263 17.56 2.65 18.65
C LYS A 263 17.03 4.05 18.33
N LEU A 264 17.22 4.53 17.10
CA LEU A 264 16.81 5.85 16.63
C LEU A 264 15.73 5.75 15.54
N SER A 265 14.85 4.74 15.62
CA SER A 265 13.81 4.49 14.61
C SER A 265 12.91 5.72 14.38
N ASP A 266 12.50 6.41 15.45
CA ASP A 266 11.65 7.62 15.35
C ASP A 266 12.30 8.72 14.51
N LYS A 267 13.61 8.92 14.66
CA LYS A 267 14.35 9.89 13.85
C LYS A 267 14.37 9.48 12.37
N TYR A 268 14.46 8.18 12.11
CA TYR A 268 14.47 7.61 10.77
C TYR A 268 13.14 7.86 10.03
N PHE A 269 12.01 7.56 10.69
CA PHE A 269 10.67 7.77 10.11
C PHE A 269 10.33 9.24 9.96
N LYS A 270 10.63 10.08 10.97
CA LYS A 270 10.38 11.52 10.92
C LYS A 270 10.99 12.20 9.70
N THR A 271 12.16 11.73 9.26
CA THR A 271 12.81 12.32 8.09
C THR A 271 12.05 12.03 6.79
N ILE A 272 11.39 10.87 6.69
CA ILE A 272 10.55 10.51 5.53
C ILE A 272 9.18 11.20 5.57
N GLU A 273 8.60 11.42 6.76
CA GLU A 273 7.35 12.17 6.94
C GLU A 273 7.40 13.55 6.26
N GLU A 274 8.58 14.19 6.20
CA GLU A 274 8.77 15.49 5.52
C GLU A 274 8.47 15.47 4.02
N ILE A 275 8.57 14.30 3.36
CA ILE A 275 8.31 14.12 1.93
C ILE A 275 7.08 13.26 1.64
N GLU A 276 6.40 12.76 2.67
CA GLU A 276 5.26 11.87 2.56
C GLU A 276 4.10 12.52 1.79
N GLU A 277 3.75 13.77 2.12
CA GLU A 277 2.64 14.48 1.46
C GLU A 277 2.89 14.62 -0.05
N LEU A 278 4.14 14.90 -0.47
CA LEU A 278 4.53 14.95 -1.87
C LEU A 278 4.29 13.61 -2.58
N LEU A 279 4.69 12.51 -1.94
CA LEU A 279 4.55 11.17 -2.49
C LEU A 279 3.07 10.74 -2.56
N PHE A 280 2.27 11.11 -1.57
CA PHE A 280 0.83 10.84 -1.57
C PHE A 280 0.12 11.60 -2.68
N VAL A 281 0.42 12.89 -2.86
CA VAL A 281 -0.12 13.68 -3.96
C VAL A 281 0.19 13.01 -5.29
N LEU A 282 1.45 12.65 -5.53
CA LEU A 282 1.86 11.98 -6.77
C LEU A 282 1.16 10.63 -6.96
N PHE A 283 1.14 9.78 -5.93
CA PHE A 283 0.54 8.46 -6.00
C PHE A 283 -0.97 8.52 -6.29
N PHE A 284 -1.72 9.31 -5.52
CA PHE A 284 -3.17 9.35 -5.64
C PHE A 284 -3.66 10.09 -6.89
N THR A 285 -2.94 11.13 -7.34
CA THR A 285 -3.23 11.77 -8.64
C THR A 285 -2.93 10.81 -9.80
N LEU A 286 -1.82 10.08 -9.76
CA LEU A 286 -1.52 9.04 -10.75
C LEU A 286 -2.55 7.93 -10.73
N ALA A 287 -2.94 7.43 -9.56
CA ALA A 287 -3.97 6.40 -9.42
C ALA A 287 -5.30 6.88 -10.03
N GLY A 288 -5.71 8.13 -9.75
CA GLY A 288 -6.87 8.75 -10.37
C GLY A 288 -6.78 8.79 -11.90
N ALA A 289 -5.60 9.11 -12.46
CA ALA A 289 -5.40 9.19 -13.91
C ALA A 289 -5.43 7.83 -14.63
N HIS A 290 -5.34 6.72 -13.88
CA HIS A 290 -5.51 5.36 -14.43
C HIS A 290 -6.97 4.91 -14.47
N PHE A 291 -7.93 5.65 -13.88
CA PHE A 291 -9.34 5.29 -14.00
C PHE A 291 -9.78 5.36 -15.45
N GLU A 292 -10.44 4.33 -15.95
CA GLU A 292 -11.17 4.37 -17.22
C GLU A 292 -12.64 4.65 -16.88
N VAL A 293 -13.11 5.86 -17.19
CA VAL A 293 -14.46 6.38 -16.88
C VAL A 293 -15.34 6.40 -18.12
#